data_AF-A0A6N7AQQ0-F1
#
_entry.id   AF-A0A6N7AQQ0-F1
#
_cell.length_a   1.000
_cell.length_b   1.000
_cell.length_c   1.000
_cell.angle_alpha   90.00
_cell.angle_beta   90.00
_cell.angle_gamma   90.00
#
_symmetry.space_group_name_H-M   'P 1'
#
loop_
_entity.id
_entity.type
_entity.pdbx_description
1 polymer ?
#
loop_
_entity_poly.entity_id
_entity_poly.type
_entity_poly.pdbx_seq_one_letter_code
_entity_poly.pdbx_strand_id
1 'polypeptide(L)'
;MIRDLRLHGKLGPVEFFAFVSGASVESTYFYEETASHIRFFSKGNEFTVSKEGIHYKGTGGSFCEYMFGVEKPLKDMVKGEVSNRLIMFGAFLDAAEKIVFTDAIEGDESFYRLFLQGNAVKNYYFFISSDYRGEYKRRQKQIVRAVGKFLKRTELIGKDEDTELLDDFLSELNEQKSTVFIFKLIHKENEEFYRAFEKFYSNERALTSQEELYIEDIVARYKIDNYQQERMKINVMYKHPENRRVVDEYRDILLKSILKDSLEHSEIARLRRLRTLSIRNNIPSVLFDTLDELLLRGKKIQEIKEPEYLKEARSILENLFFKDSSLKKHIINEDIARLVKAKHRAYSQSDMGFEQILLDTGKACDEIARETNDFSIFEEFSSIVTYFDRYDNVQALLSQMAFMENVDFTEDSLRSLIGNKKEFDKIDTALFDEVTVKEILHNKYITAYGRRKISAISKGIAKVSAGDASLRDVVAELKMIRDEERLYHHVHSALKERMRSFYPRLNAREGRDEIREDIEKELSERGIALKVPQKLFDKTLLDLRKESFYLNHLLPAIIEKKDINLREDFLKNSGLDRFYIETIEKEYFEDKGFDSTALEQIREGKELLEVER
;
A
#
# COMPACT_ATOMS: atom_id res chain seq x y z
N MET A 1 56.16 -32.20 -0.53
CA MET A 1 55.78 -31.35 0.62
C MET A 1 54.28 -31.44 0.77
N ILE A 2 53.81 -31.88 1.93
CA ILE A 2 52.38 -32.00 2.21
C ILE A 2 51.77 -30.58 2.19
N ARG A 3 50.67 -30.39 1.43
CA ARG A 3 50.02 -29.08 1.26
C ARG A 3 48.88 -28.88 2.25
N ASP A 4 48.07 -29.91 2.45
CA ASP A 4 46.96 -29.94 3.39
C ASP A 4 46.89 -31.29 4.12
N LEU A 5 46.27 -31.28 5.29
CA LEU A 5 45.99 -32.46 6.10
C LEU A 5 44.50 -32.52 6.42
N ARG A 6 43.92 -33.70 6.27
CA ARG A 6 42.49 -33.95 6.49
C ARG A 6 42.34 -35.13 7.43
N LEU A 7 41.63 -34.91 8.53
CA LEU A 7 41.27 -35.95 9.47
C LEU A 7 39.77 -36.05 9.56
N HIS A 8 39.31 -37.28 9.66
CA HIS A 8 37.90 -37.60 9.74
C HIS A 8 37.72 -38.57 10.90
N GLY A 9 36.80 -38.26 11.79
CA GLY A 9 36.44 -39.13 12.90
C GLY A 9 34.99 -38.98 13.30
N LYS A 10 34.56 -39.84 14.21
CA LYS A 10 33.20 -39.84 14.76
C LYS A 10 33.26 -39.92 16.26
N LEU A 11 32.55 -39.02 16.94
CA LEU A 11 32.47 -39.00 18.40
C LEU A 11 31.08 -38.58 18.84
N GLY A 12 30.40 -39.44 19.60
CA GLY A 12 28.99 -39.24 19.96
C GLY A 12 28.08 -39.21 18.72
N PRO A 13 27.10 -38.29 18.65
CA PRO A 13 26.18 -38.16 17.50
C PRO A 13 26.81 -37.42 16.30
N VAL A 14 28.07 -36.97 16.42
CA VAL A 14 28.72 -36.09 15.45
C VAL A 14 29.82 -36.81 14.68
N GLU A 15 29.81 -36.61 13.38
CA GLU A 15 30.96 -36.85 12.50
C GLU A 15 31.72 -35.53 12.34
N PHE A 16 33.04 -35.55 12.51
CA PHE A 16 33.86 -34.34 12.40
C PHE A 16 34.97 -34.50 11.36
N PHE A 17 35.29 -33.40 10.70
CA PHE A 17 36.41 -33.28 9.79
C PHE A 17 37.31 -32.13 10.25
N ALA A 18 38.61 -32.37 10.34
CA ALA A 18 39.61 -31.34 10.60
C ALA A 18 40.46 -31.14 9.34
N PHE A 19 40.44 -29.94 8.81
CA PHE A 19 41.20 -29.50 7.64
C PHE A 19 42.29 -28.53 8.09
N VAL A 20 43.54 -28.84 7.76
CA VAL A 20 44.71 -28.05 8.18
C VAL A 20 45.54 -27.73 6.95
N SER A 21 45.81 -26.46 6.71
CA SER A 21 46.67 -26.01 5.60
C SER A 21 47.42 -24.72 5.95
N GLY A 22 48.57 -24.50 5.32
CA GLY A 22 49.42 -23.33 5.54
C GLY A 22 50.91 -23.65 5.62
N ALA A 23 51.70 -22.73 6.18
CA ALA A 23 53.15 -22.92 6.29
C ALA A 23 53.47 -24.04 7.30
N SER A 24 54.29 -25.00 6.86
CA SER A 24 54.85 -26.05 7.73
C SER A 24 53.80 -26.89 8.49
N VAL A 25 52.77 -27.38 7.77
CA VAL A 25 51.75 -28.31 8.31
C VAL A 25 52.39 -29.51 9.04
N GLU A 26 53.53 -29.99 8.53
CA GLU A 26 54.28 -31.13 9.05
C GLU A 26 54.93 -30.89 10.44
N SER A 27 55.15 -29.65 10.87
CA SER A 27 55.87 -29.33 12.13
C SER A 27 55.06 -28.55 13.16
N THR A 28 53.80 -28.23 12.87
CA THR A 28 52.99 -27.30 13.69
C THR A 28 51.63 -27.89 14.12
N TYR A 29 51.41 -29.16 13.77
CA TYR A 29 50.18 -29.91 14.00
C TYR A 29 50.36 -30.90 15.15
N PHE A 30 49.56 -30.74 16.20
CA PHE A 30 49.49 -31.68 17.32
C PHE A 30 48.05 -32.07 17.58
N TYR A 31 47.81 -33.37 17.72
CA TYR A 31 46.55 -33.88 18.22
C TYR A 31 46.77 -34.98 19.24
N GLU A 32 45.82 -35.06 20.16
CA GLU A 32 45.74 -36.06 21.20
C GLU A 32 44.40 -36.78 21.04
N GLU A 33 44.44 -38.09 20.84
CA GLU A 33 43.26 -38.94 20.76
C GLU A 33 43.17 -39.82 22.00
N THR A 34 42.04 -39.74 22.69
CA THR A 34 41.67 -40.63 23.78
C THR A 34 40.32 -41.27 23.51
N ALA A 35 39.94 -42.29 24.29
CA ALA A 35 38.62 -42.91 24.19
C ALA A 35 37.43 -41.96 24.51
N SER A 36 37.72 -40.76 25.03
CA SER A 36 36.71 -39.80 25.51
C SER A 36 36.66 -38.51 24.70
N HIS A 37 37.78 -38.10 24.11
CA HIS A 37 37.90 -36.85 23.37
C HIS A 37 39.06 -36.88 22.38
N ILE A 38 38.98 -36.00 21.39
CA ILE A 38 40.02 -35.73 20.41
C ILE A 38 40.34 -34.25 20.48
N ARG A 39 41.59 -33.93 20.77
CA ARG A 39 42.06 -32.56 21.02
C ARG A 39 43.07 -32.16 19.95
N PHE A 40 42.84 -31.02 19.33
CA PHE A 40 43.73 -30.37 18.36
C PHE A 40 44.32 -29.12 19.00
N PHE A 41 45.63 -28.94 18.95
CA PHE A 41 46.25 -27.76 19.55
C PHE A 41 47.46 -27.26 18.77
N SER A 42 47.61 -25.93 18.71
CA SER A 42 48.75 -25.28 18.05
C SER A 42 48.93 -23.85 18.54
N LYS A 43 50.15 -23.52 19.00
CA LYS A 43 50.58 -22.18 19.42
C LYS A 43 49.56 -21.41 20.30
N GLY A 44 49.02 -22.08 21.32
CA GLY A 44 48.07 -21.50 22.27
C GLY A 44 46.60 -21.47 21.81
N ASN A 45 46.29 -22.03 20.64
CA ASN A 45 44.93 -22.36 20.23
C ASN A 45 44.65 -23.84 20.49
N GLU A 46 43.40 -24.15 20.82
CA GLU A 46 42.93 -25.49 21.12
C GLU A 46 41.49 -25.68 20.63
N PHE A 47 41.20 -26.87 20.12
CA PHE A 47 39.86 -27.33 19.80
C PHE A 47 39.72 -28.79 20.18
N THR A 48 38.79 -29.10 21.08
CA THR A 48 38.57 -30.46 21.59
C THR A 48 37.16 -30.89 21.26
N VAL A 49 37.02 -32.05 20.64
CA VAL A 49 35.74 -32.72 20.41
C VAL A 49 35.61 -33.85 21.43
N SER A 50 34.55 -33.81 22.23
CA SER A 50 34.20 -34.83 23.23
C SER A 50 32.91 -35.55 22.84
N LYS A 51 32.48 -36.54 23.64
CA LYS A 51 31.20 -37.25 23.41
C LYS A 51 29.97 -36.35 23.60
N GLU A 52 30.08 -35.29 24.38
CA GLU A 52 28.95 -34.45 24.80
C GLU A 52 28.94 -33.08 24.12
N GLY A 53 30.07 -32.64 23.58
CA GLY A 53 30.23 -31.34 22.97
C GLY A 53 31.66 -31.00 22.59
N ILE A 54 31.92 -29.72 22.43
CA ILE A 54 33.21 -29.16 22.07
C ILE A 54 33.74 -28.20 23.13
N HIS A 55 35.06 -28.10 23.20
CA HIS A 55 35.78 -27.05 23.90
C HIS A 55 36.66 -26.31 22.89
N TYR A 56 36.72 -24.99 22.98
CA TYR A 56 37.57 -24.18 22.11
C TYR A 56 38.33 -23.13 22.92
N LYS A 57 39.54 -22.81 22.43
CA LYS A 57 40.37 -21.74 22.94
C LYS A 57 41.19 -21.12 21.82
N GLY A 58 41.23 -19.79 21.75
CA GLY A 58 42.16 -19.11 20.84
C GLY A 58 41.55 -17.96 20.03
N THR A 59 42.23 -17.58 18.96
CA THR A 59 41.85 -16.42 18.12
C THR A 59 40.84 -16.74 17.02
N GLY A 60 40.18 -17.89 17.16
CA GLY A 60 39.26 -18.45 16.20
C GLY A 60 37.82 -17.94 16.29
N GLY A 61 36.95 -18.68 15.61
CA GLY A 61 35.51 -18.46 15.61
C GLY A 61 34.74 -19.65 15.07
N SER A 62 33.42 -19.53 15.07
CA SER A 62 32.49 -20.45 14.43
C SER A 62 31.75 -19.76 13.29
N PHE A 63 31.41 -20.55 12.28
CA PHE A 63 30.58 -20.09 11.17
C PHE A 63 29.72 -21.21 10.62
N CYS A 64 28.55 -20.86 10.09
CA CYS A 64 27.62 -21.81 9.48
C CYS A 64 26.65 -21.08 8.55
N GLU A 65 26.04 -21.80 7.61
CA GLU A 65 24.96 -21.26 6.80
C GLU A 65 23.75 -20.93 7.69
N TYR A 66 23.12 -19.77 7.49
CA TYR A 66 21.86 -19.45 8.16
C TYR A 66 20.75 -20.40 7.69
N MET A 67 20.00 -20.96 8.63
CA MET A 67 18.75 -21.64 8.30
C MET A 67 17.62 -20.63 8.14
N PHE A 68 16.77 -20.84 7.15
CA PHE A 68 15.56 -20.03 6.95
C PHE A 68 14.62 -20.16 8.15
N GLY A 69 13.97 -19.06 8.55
CA GLY A 69 13.10 -19.02 9.72
C GLY A 69 13.82 -18.84 11.07
N VAL A 70 15.16 -18.77 11.07
CA VAL A 70 15.94 -18.48 12.29
C VAL A 70 16.28 -17.00 12.36
N GLU A 71 16.34 -16.45 13.58
CA GLU A 71 16.69 -15.07 13.81
C GLU A 71 18.06 -14.73 13.20
N LYS A 72 18.05 -13.77 12.27
CA LYS A 72 19.24 -13.23 11.60
C LYS A 72 19.38 -11.76 12.00
N PRO A 73 20.58 -11.27 12.37
CA PRO A 73 20.78 -9.86 12.68
C PRO A 73 20.33 -8.97 11.52
N LEU A 74 19.65 -7.86 11.79
CA LEU A 74 19.07 -6.99 10.75
C LEU A 74 20.14 -6.53 9.74
N LYS A 75 21.35 -6.20 10.22
CA LYS A 75 22.51 -5.82 9.39
C LYS A 75 22.94 -6.89 8.38
N ASP A 76 22.74 -8.17 8.73
CA ASP A 76 23.03 -9.29 7.84
C ASP A 76 21.82 -9.61 6.95
N MET A 77 20.58 -9.35 7.39
CA MET A 77 19.36 -9.53 6.57
C MET A 77 19.28 -8.56 5.40
N VAL A 78 19.61 -7.28 5.63
CA VAL A 78 19.58 -6.22 4.60
C VAL A 78 20.57 -6.50 3.46
N LYS A 79 21.64 -7.23 3.74
CA LYS A 79 22.66 -7.59 2.75
C LYS A 79 22.33 -8.95 2.15
N GLY A 80 21.64 -8.95 1.00
CA GLY A 80 21.21 -10.17 0.30
C GLY A 80 22.34 -11.16 -0.01
N GLU A 81 23.59 -10.70 -0.11
CA GLU A 81 24.77 -11.54 -0.34
C GLU A 81 25.25 -12.31 0.91
N VAL A 82 24.72 -12.02 2.11
CA VAL A 82 25.16 -12.67 3.36
C VAL A 82 24.38 -13.96 3.57
N SER A 83 25.05 -15.09 3.39
CA SER A 83 24.53 -16.45 3.56
C SER A 83 24.88 -17.07 4.92
N ASN A 84 25.98 -16.63 5.54
CA ASN A 84 26.55 -17.33 6.69
C ASN A 84 26.62 -16.47 7.96
N ARG A 85 26.39 -17.13 9.09
CA ARG A 85 26.65 -16.61 10.43
C ARG A 85 28.14 -16.75 10.73
N LEU A 86 28.75 -15.73 11.33
CA LEU A 86 30.14 -15.74 11.81
C LEU A 86 30.19 -15.18 13.22
N ILE A 87 30.74 -15.94 14.17
CA ILE A 87 30.93 -15.58 15.57
C ILE A 87 32.39 -15.83 15.95
N MET A 88 33.06 -14.83 16.49
CA MET A 88 34.42 -15.00 17.03
C MET A 88 34.36 -15.44 18.48
N PHE A 89 35.32 -16.27 18.92
CA PHE A 89 35.38 -16.73 20.31
C PHE A 89 35.44 -15.54 21.29
N GLY A 90 34.56 -15.54 22.29
CA GLY A 90 34.48 -14.46 23.27
C GLY A 90 33.89 -13.14 22.74
N ALA A 91 33.46 -13.06 21.48
CA ALA A 91 32.85 -11.86 20.92
C ALA A 91 31.33 -11.88 21.07
N PHE A 92 30.75 -10.72 21.38
CA PHE A 92 29.31 -10.54 21.46
C PHE A 92 28.87 -9.23 20.78
N LEU A 93 27.57 -9.08 20.53
CA LEU A 93 26.99 -7.85 19.99
C LEU A 93 26.50 -6.97 21.15
N ASP A 94 26.87 -5.69 21.16
CA ASP A 94 26.32 -4.70 22.09
C ASP A 94 24.89 -4.27 21.70
N ALA A 95 24.26 -3.42 22.53
CA ALA A 95 22.91 -2.90 22.28
C ALA A 95 22.78 -2.08 20.97
N ALA A 96 23.90 -1.64 20.38
CA ALA A 96 23.94 -0.97 19.08
C ALA A 96 24.32 -1.92 17.92
N GLU A 97 24.25 -3.23 18.17
CA GLU A 97 24.66 -4.31 17.27
C GLU A 97 26.10 -4.14 16.76
N LYS A 98 27.02 -3.63 17.58
CA LYS A 98 28.46 -3.57 17.28
C LYS A 98 29.15 -4.76 17.93
N ILE A 99 30.13 -5.31 17.22
CA ILE A 99 30.92 -6.46 17.69
C ILE A 99 31.91 -5.97 18.75
N VAL A 100 31.78 -6.50 19.96
CA VAL A 100 32.70 -6.29 21.07
C VAL A 100 33.56 -7.54 21.24
N PHE A 101 34.87 -7.38 21.16
CA PHE A 101 35.85 -8.45 21.39
C PHE A 101 36.29 -8.44 22.85
N THR A 102 36.32 -9.61 23.48
CA THR A 102 36.78 -9.79 24.86
C THR A 102 38.10 -10.56 24.91
N ASP A 103 38.70 -10.65 26.10
CA ASP A 103 39.85 -11.54 26.31
C ASP A 103 39.41 -12.96 26.73
N ALA A 104 38.09 -13.19 26.89
CA ALA A 104 37.50 -14.49 27.21
C ALA A 104 37.37 -15.34 25.94
N ILE A 105 38.51 -15.80 25.43
CA ILE A 105 38.64 -16.53 24.17
C ILE A 105 38.53 -18.05 24.31
N GLU A 106 38.01 -18.51 25.45
CA GLU A 106 37.86 -19.92 25.82
C GLU A 106 36.39 -20.18 26.14
N GLY A 107 35.88 -21.36 25.75
CA GLY A 107 34.51 -21.73 26.01
C GLY A 107 34.17 -23.18 25.66
N ASP A 108 33.01 -23.61 26.15
CA ASP A 108 32.48 -24.96 25.98
C ASP A 108 31.05 -24.90 25.45
N GLU A 109 30.74 -25.78 24.50
CA GLU A 109 29.40 -25.89 23.90
C GLU A 109 28.99 -27.36 23.80
N SER A 110 27.85 -27.72 24.37
CA SER A 110 27.26 -29.04 24.13
C SER A 110 26.77 -29.17 22.70
N PHE A 111 26.75 -30.39 22.16
CA PHE A 111 26.22 -30.61 20.81
C PHE A 111 24.77 -30.13 20.68
N TYR A 112 23.93 -30.36 21.70
CA TYR A 112 22.56 -29.86 21.72
C TYR A 112 22.51 -28.34 21.50
N ARG A 113 23.26 -27.56 22.28
CA ARG A 113 23.27 -26.10 22.17
C ARG A 113 23.86 -25.65 20.83
N LEU A 114 24.91 -26.31 20.36
CA LEU A 114 25.59 -26.02 19.12
C LEU A 114 24.65 -26.14 17.91
N PHE A 115 23.95 -27.27 17.75
CA PHE A 115 23.00 -27.48 16.65
C PHE A 115 21.65 -26.77 16.88
N LEU A 116 21.36 -26.35 18.11
CA LEU A 116 20.23 -25.46 18.39
C LEU A 116 20.51 -24.02 17.95
N GLN A 117 21.64 -23.46 18.33
CA GLN A 117 21.99 -22.07 18.03
C GLN A 117 22.52 -21.90 16.62
N GLY A 118 23.33 -22.84 16.14
CA GLY A 118 23.88 -22.86 14.79
C GLY A 118 22.92 -23.46 13.76
N ASN A 119 23.51 -23.99 12.69
CA ASN A 119 22.79 -24.80 11.72
C ASN A 119 22.48 -26.18 12.33
N ALA A 120 21.29 -26.71 12.07
CA ALA A 120 20.84 -27.98 12.67
C ALA A 120 21.65 -29.20 12.21
N VAL A 121 22.35 -29.10 11.07
CA VAL A 121 23.04 -30.22 10.43
C VAL A 121 24.55 -30.03 10.44
N LYS A 122 25.06 -28.86 10.03
CA LYS A 122 26.50 -28.63 9.79
C LYS A 122 27.01 -27.32 10.38
N ASN A 123 28.01 -27.39 11.24
CA ASN A 123 28.65 -26.20 11.81
C ASN A 123 30.15 -26.26 11.63
N TYR A 124 30.76 -25.10 11.37
CA TYR A 124 32.19 -24.96 11.18
C TYR A 124 32.81 -24.16 12.32
N TYR A 125 34.01 -24.55 12.71
CA TYR A 125 34.86 -23.84 13.64
C TYR A 125 36.21 -23.63 12.98
N PHE A 126 36.93 -22.60 13.37
CA PHE A 126 38.29 -22.39 12.89
C PHE A 126 39.13 -21.71 13.93
N PHE A 127 40.44 -21.90 13.84
CA PHE A 127 41.42 -21.01 14.47
C PHE A 127 42.64 -20.85 13.57
N ILE A 128 43.41 -19.80 13.83
CA ILE A 128 44.61 -19.49 13.07
C ILE A 128 45.82 -19.57 13.99
N SER A 129 46.72 -20.50 13.69
CA SER A 129 48.00 -20.65 14.38
C SER A 129 49.05 -19.77 13.72
N SER A 130 49.62 -18.84 14.48
CA SER A 130 50.70 -17.95 14.01
C SER A 130 51.59 -17.51 15.17
N ASP A 131 52.76 -16.94 14.88
CA ASP A 131 53.71 -16.44 15.90
C ASP A 131 53.31 -15.06 16.46
N TYR A 132 52.01 -14.74 16.49
CA TYR A 132 51.51 -13.46 16.94
C TYR A 132 51.71 -13.28 18.45
N ARG A 133 52.39 -12.20 18.86
CA ARG A 133 52.71 -11.89 20.27
C ARG A 133 51.94 -10.71 20.86
N GLY A 134 50.88 -10.24 20.19
CA GLY A 134 50.03 -9.14 20.67
C GLY A 134 48.77 -9.59 21.39
N GLU A 135 47.87 -8.65 21.70
CA GLU A 135 46.57 -8.93 22.30
C GLU A 135 45.64 -9.74 21.38
N TYR A 136 44.95 -10.74 21.95
CA TYR A 136 44.03 -11.60 21.21
C TYR A 136 42.90 -10.83 20.52
N LYS A 137 42.33 -9.79 21.17
CA LYS A 137 41.32 -8.90 20.57
C LYS A 137 41.81 -8.26 19.27
N ARG A 138 43.07 -7.81 19.25
CA ARG A 138 43.67 -7.18 18.07
C ARG A 138 43.87 -8.20 16.96
N ARG A 139 44.25 -9.42 17.30
CA ARG A 139 44.38 -10.52 16.35
C ARG A 139 43.03 -10.91 15.74
N GLN A 140 42.00 -11.13 16.55
CA GLN A 140 40.65 -11.45 16.07
C GLN A 140 40.09 -10.35 15.15
N LYS A 141 40.32 -9.06 15.48
CA LYS A 141 39.96 -7.94 14.60
C LYS A 141 40.68 -7.99 13.24
N GLN A 142 41.96 -8.35 13.21
CA GLN A 142 42.71 -8.51 11.95
C GLN A 142 42.13 -9.65 11.12
N ILE A 143 41.85 -10.78 11.75
CA ILE A 143 41.25 -11.96 11.10
C ILE A 143 39.89 -11.60 10.48
N VAL A 144 38.98 -11.02 11.26
CA VAL A 144 37.65 -10.62 10.77
C VAL A 144 37.74 -9.59 9.63
N ARG A 145 38.73 -8.69 9.66
CA ARG A 145 38.95 -7.73 8.57
C ARG A 145 39.45 -8.39 7.28
N ALA A 146 40.27 -9.43 7.38
CA ALA A 146 40.77 -10.18 6.24
C ALA A 146 39.69 -11.10 5.67
N VAL A 147 39.23 -12.07 6.47
CA VAL A 147 38.40 -13.18 5.97
C VAL A 147 36.90 -13.04 6.28
N GLY A 148 36.49 -12.07 7.11
CA GLY A 148 35.11 -11.99 7.60
C GLY A 148 34.08 -11.71 6.49
N LYS A 149 34.45 -10.93 5.47
CA LYS A 149 33.56 -10.68 4.31
C LYS A 149 33.39 -11.94 3.46
N PHE A 150 34.48 -12.65 3.20
CA PHE A 150 34.50 -13.92 2.48
C PHE A 150 33.64 -14.97 3.21
N LEU A 151 33.93 -15.22 4.49
CA LEU A 151 33.20 -16.22 5.30
C LEU A 151 31.70 -15.94 5.38
N LYS A 152 31.27 -14.67 5.45
CA LYS A 152 29.85 -14.32 5.51
C LYS A 152 29.08 -14.52 4.20
N ARG A 153 29.77 -14.57 3.05
CA ARG A 153 29.14 -14.51 1.71
C ARG A 153 29.39 -15.73 0.84
N THR A 154 30.31 -16.60 1.25
CA THR A 154 30.65 -17.80 0.50
C THR A 154 29.48 -18.77 0.40
N GLU A 155 29.29 -19.38 -0.77
CA GLU A 155 28.34 -20.48 -0.98
C GLU A 155 28.96 -21.85 -0.74
N LEU A 156 30.30 -21.91 -0.57
CA LEU A 156 31.08 -23.15 -0.49
C LEU A 156 30.62 -24.05 0.67
N ILE A 157 30.18 -23.44 1.77
CA ILE A 157 29.62 -24.15 2.95
C ILE A 157 28.37 -24.94 2.59
N GLY A 158 27.48 -24.37 1.76
CA GLY A 158 26.24 -25.02 1.34
C GLY A 158 26.47 -26.11 0.28
N LYS A 159 27.57 -26.00 -0.49
CA LYS A 159 27.95 -26.94 -1.56
C LYS A 159 28.87 -28.08 -1.09
N ASP A 160 29.29 -28.08 0.17
CA ASP A 160 30.31 -29.01 0.71
C ASP A 160 31.68 -28.94 -0.02
N GLU A 161 32.01 -27.78 -0.58
CA GLU A 161 33.28 -27.49 -1.27
C GLU A 161 34.37 -27.11 -0.23
N ASP A 162 34.66 -28.04 0.68
CA ASP A 162 35.52 -27.80 1.85
C ASP A 162 37.00 -27.55 1.46
N THR A 163 37.43 -28.02 0.27
CA THR A 163 38.80 -27.83 -0.22
C THR A 163 38.98 -26.40 -0.71
N GLU A 164 38.08 -25.95 -1.57
CA GLU A 164 38.02 -24.58 -2.09
C GLU A 164 37.86 -23.59 -0.93
N LEU A 165 37.04 -23.93 0.08
CA LEU A 165 36.87 -23.11 1.28
C LEU A 165 38.21 -22.87 2.00
N LEU A 166 39.04 -23.91 2.14
CA LEU A 166 40.33 -23.81 2.82
C LEU A 166 41.34 -22.98 2.01
N ASP A 167 41.41 -23.20 0.70
CA ASP A 167 42.31 -22.49 -0.21
C ASP A 167 41.96 -21.00 -0.32
N ASP A 168 40.68 -20.68 -0.47
CA ASP A 168 40.18 -19.29 -0.51
C ASP A 168 40.36 -18.60 0.84
N PHE A 169 40.16 -19.31 1.96
CA PHE A 169 40.43 -18.77 3.29
C PHE A 169 41.90 -18.33 3.41
N LEU A 170 42.84 -19.17 2.97
CA LEU A 170 44.27 -18.85 2.99
C LEU A 170 44.61 -17.68 2.09
N SER A 171 44.02 -17.64 0.89
CA SER A 171 44.18 -16.54 -0.07
C SER A 171 43.73 -15.20 0.53
N GLU A 172 42.54 -15.17 1.13
CA GLU A 172 41.97 -13.98 1.77
C GLU A 172 42.72 -13.57 3.05
N LEU A 173 43.26 -14.53 3.80
CA LEU A 173 44.10 -14.26 4.96
C LEU A 173 45.43 -13.59 4.55
N ASN A 174 45.99 -14.00 3.40
CA ASN A 174 47.22 -13.46 2.81
C ASN A 174 48.42 -13.45 3.79
N GLU A 175 48.57 -14.51 4.59
CA GLU A 175 49.64 -14.65 5.58
C GLU A 175 50.52 -15.87 5.29
N GLN A 176 51.77 -15.62 4.86
CA GLN A 176 52.70 -16.68 4.45
C GLN A 176 53.23 -17.58 5.57
N LYS A 177 53.02 -17.22 6.85
CA LYS A 177 53.57 -17.93 8.02
C LYS A 177 52.49 -18.46 8.97
N SER A 178 51.25 -18.44 8.54
CA SER A 178 50.12 -18.86 9.35
C SER A 178 49.62 -20.23 8.89
N THR A 179 49.08 -20.99 9.84
CA THR A 179 48.40 -22.26 9.59
C THR A 179 46.94 -22.09 9.97
N VAL A 180 46.04 -22.43 9.04
CA VAL A 180 44.59 -22.38 9.23
C VAL A 180 44.09 -23.77 9.59
N PHE A 181 43.25 -23.83 10.61
CA PHE A 181 42.52 -25.03 11.02
C PHE A 181 41.04 -24.76 10.81
N ILE A 182 40.36 -25.62 10.08
CA ILE A 182 38.90 -25.61 9.92
C ILE A 182 38.37 -26.95 10.41
N PHE A 183 37.38 -26.91 11.31
CA PHE A 183 36.69 -28.07 11.85
C PHE A 183 35.25 -28.05 11.38
N LYS A 184 34.82 -29.06 10.63
CA LYS A 184 33.44 -29.28 10.23
C LYS A 184 32.82 -30.30 11.15
N LEU A 185 31.67 -29.98 11.74
CA LEU A 185 30.88 -30.88 12.59
C LEU A 185 29.55 -31.17 11.91
N ILE A 186 29.23 -32.44 11.74
CA ILE A 186 28.00 -32.92 11.10
C ILE A 186 27.21 -33.77 12.10
N HIS A 187 25.97 -33.36 12.40
CA HIS A 187 25.07 -34.17 13.20
C HIS A 187 24.44 -35.25 12.32
N LYS A 188 24.88 -36.51 12.46
CA LYS A 188 24.50 -37.59 11.54
C LYS A 188 23.00 -37.86 11.49
N GLU A 189 22.36 -37.84 12.65
CA GLU A 189 20.93 -38.14 12.78
C GLU A 189 20.07 -37.05 12.09
N ASN A 190 20.37 -35.77 12.35
CA ASN A 190 19.75 -34.65 11.67
C ASN A 190 20.07 -34.62 10.17
N GLU A 191 21.29 -35.00 9.76
CA GLU A 191 21.67 -35.12 8.35
C GLU A 191 20.83 -36.15 7.62
N GLU A 192 20.59 -37.32 8.23
CA GLU A 192 19.75 -38.37 7.65
C GLU A 192 18.32 -37.88 7.45
N PHE A 193 17.73 -37.25 8.46
CA PHE A 193 16.40 -36.63 8.37
C PHE A 193 16.35 -35.55 7.27
N TYR A 194 17.31 -34.63 7.28
CA TYR A 194 17.36 -33.51 6.34
C TYR A 194 17.44 -34.00 4.89
N ARG A 195 18.34 -34.94 4.59
CA ARG A 195 18.51 -35.50 3.25
C ARG A 195 17.30 -36.31 2.79
N ALA A 196 16.69 -37.08 3.70
CA ALA A 196 15.48 -37.84 3.38
C ALA A 196 14.33 -36.89 3.00
N PHE A 197 14.10 -35.86 3.81
CA PHE A 197 13.06 -34.87 3.55
C PHE A 197 13.31 -34.06 2.27
N GLU A 198 14.55 -33.62 2.04
CA GLU A 198 14.96 -32.93 0.81
C GLU A 198 14.67 -33.76 -0.44
N LYS A 199 15.00 -35.06 -0.41
CA LYS A 199 14.78 -35.97 -1.54
C LYS A 199 13.29 -36.17 -1.86
N PHE A 200 12.44 -36.32 -0.84
CA PHE A 200 11.00 -36.50 -1.07
C PHE A 200 10.36 -35.19 -1.52
N TYR A 201 10.70 -34.08 -0.85
CA TYR A 201 10.14 -32.77 -1.15
C TYR A 201 10.53 -32.23 -2.54
N SER A 202 11.73 -32.56 -3.05
CA SER A 202 12.17 -32.10 -4.37
C SER A 202 11.35 -32.64 -5.55
N ASN A 203 10.63 -33.75 -5.37
CA ASN A 203 9.89 -34.40 -6.46
C ASN A 203 8.50 -33.78 -6.66
N GLU A 204 7.65 -33.84 -5.62
CA GLU A 204 6.23 -33.47 -5.73
C GLU A 204 5.84 -32.27 -4.86
N ARG A 205 6.77 -31.71 -4.07
CA ARG A 205 6.52 -30.65 -3.05
C ARG A 205 5.43 -30.98 -2.04
N ALA A 206 5.08 -32.25 -1.96
CA ALA A 206 4.22 -32.87 -0.98
C ALA A 206 4.81 -34.25 -0.68
N LEU A 207 4.61 -34.73 0.55
CA LEU A 207 4.99 -36.09 0.90
C LEU A 207 3.80 -37.02 0.65
N THR A 208 4.09 -38.20 0.12
CA THR A 208 3.15 -39.32 0.09
C THR A 208 3.03 -39.94 1.48
N SER A 209 1.94 -40.66 1.76
CA SER A 209 1.75 -41.31 3.06
C SER A 209 2.85 -42.34 3.41
N GLN A 210 3.52 -42.92 2.41
CA GLN A 210 4.65 -43.82 2.65
C GLN A 210 5.93 -43.05 3.05
N GLU A 211 6.15 -41.89 2.45
CA GLU A 211 7.29 -41.03 2.77
C GLU A 211 7.13 -40.37 4.14
N GLU A 212 5.91 -39.98 4.52
CA GLU A 212 5.60 -39.48 5.86
C GLU A 212 5.95 -40.52 6.93
N LEU A 213 5.50 -41.78 6.75
CA LEU A 213 5.83 -42.88 7.67
C LEU A 213 7.35 -43.13 7.77
N TYR A 214 8.08 -42.98 6.66
CA TYR A 214 9.55 -43.12 6.66
C TYR A 214 10.23 -42.01 7.45
N ILE A 215 9.76 -40.76 7.31
CA ILE A 215 10.29 -39.63 8.07
C ILE A 215 9.95 -39.78 9.57
N GLU A 216 8.75 -40.25 9.90
CA GLU A 216 8.35 -40.53 11.28
C GLU A 216 9.19 -41.64 11.93
N ASP A 217 9.57 -42.68 11.18
CA ASP A 217 10.49 -43.72 11.67
C ASP A 217 11.87 -43.16 12.02
N ILE A 218 12.43 -42.28 11.18
CA ILE A 218 13.71 -41.60 11.47
C ILE A 218 13.59 -40.76 12.75
N VAL A 219 12.51 -39.99 12.89
CA VAL A 219 12.25 -39.16 14.07
C VAL A 219 12.14 -40.02 15.32
N ALA A 220 11.41 -41.12 15.27
CA ALA A 220 11.24 -42.04 16.40
C ALA A 220 12.55 -42.73 16.78
N ARG A 221 13.35 -43.15 15.78
CA ARG A 221 14.64 -43.82 15.96
C ARG A 221 15.65 -42.93 16.67
N TYR A 222 15.77 -41.68 16.24
CA TYR A 222 16.78 -40.74 16.74
C TYR A 222 16.27 -39.74 17.79
N LYS A 223 14.96 -39.73 18.07
CA LYS A 223 14.31 -38.81 19.03
C LYS A 223 14.59 -37.34 18.72
N ILE A 224 14.54 -36.98 17.44
CA ILE A 224 14.72 -35.59 16.99
C ILE A 224 13.56 -34.75 17.54
N ASP A 225 13.86 -33.65 18.22
CA ASP A 225 12.80 -32.80 18.78
C ASP A 225 12.00 -32.07 17.70
N ASN A 226 10.72 -31.79 17.99
CA ASN A 226 9.80 -31.18 17.02
C ASN A 226 10.30 -29.82 16.52
N TYR A 227 10.99 -29.05 17.35
CA TYR A 227 11.50 -27.74 16.96
C TYR A 227 12.61 -27.86 15.89
N GLN A 228 13.55 -28.80 16.07
CA GLN A 228 14.58 -29.10 15.07
C GLN A 228 13.98 -29.67 13.78
N GLN A 229 12.98 -30.54 13.88
CA GLN A 229 12.28 -31.04 12.70
C GLN A 229 11.69 -29.90 11.86
N GLU A 230 10.91 -29.00 12.49
CA GLU A 230 10.29 -27.89 11.77
C GLU A 230 11.33 -26.94 11.16
N ARG A 231 12.41 -26.63 11.87
CA ARG A 231 13.52 -25.83 11.33
C ARG A 231 14.15 -26.46 10.09
N MET A 232 14.41 -27.76 10.12
CA MET A 232 14.98 -28.49 8.98
C MET A 232 14.01 -28.52 7.80
N LYS A 233 12.74 -28.85 8.03
CA LYS A 233 11.69 -28.87 6.99
C LYS A 233 11.54 -27.50 6.32
N ILE A 234 11.36 -26.44 7.11
CA ILE A 234 11.23 -25.07 6.62
C ILE A 234 12.45 -24.67 5.78
N ASN A 235 13.66 -25.02 6.21
CA ASN A 235 14.86 -24.71 5.46
C ASN A 235 14.94 -25.45 4.11
N VAL A 236 14.60 -26.74 4.08
CA VAL A 236 14.52 -27.52 2.84
C VAL A 236 13.48 -26.92 1.90
N MET A 237 12.27 -26.62 2.40
CA MET A 237 11.20 -26.03 1.62
C MET A 237 11.61 -24.70 0.99
N TYR A 238 12.32 -23.84 1.74
CA TYR A 238 12.85 -22.59 1.22
C TYR A 238 13.93 -22.80 0.14
N LYS A 239 14.83 -23.78 0.32
CA LYS A 239 15.93 -24.04 -0.64
C LYS A 239 15.45 -24.53 -2.01
N HIS A 240 14.21 -25.02 -2.12
CA HIS A 240 13.62 -25.39 -3.40
C HIS A 240 13.65 -24.18 -4.40
N PRO A 241 14.20 -24.31 -5.62
CA PRO A 241 14.44 -23.18 -6.52
C PRO A 241 13.23 -22.30 -6.83
N GLU A 242 12.06 -22.92 -7.03
CA GLU A 242 10.81 -22.18 -7.29
C GLU A 242 10.28 -21.45 -6.06
N ASN A 243 10.40 -22.06 -4.87
CA ASN A 243 9.98 -21.44 -3.62
C ASN A 243 10.89 -20.25 -3.31
N ARG A 244 12.21 -20.46 -3.42
CA ARG A 244 13.22 -19.45 -3.13
C ARG A 244 13.00 -18.15 -3.89
N ARG A 245 12.69 -18.22 -5.19
CA ARG A 245 12.46 -17.02 -6.02
C ARG A 245 11.30 -16.17 -5.50
N VAL A 246 10.17 -16.80 -5.20
CA VAL A 246 8.95 -16.10 -4.74
C VAL A 246 9.13 -15.58 -3.31
N VAL A 247 9.76 -16.37 -2.45
CA VAL A 247 9.98 -16.04 -1.04
C VAL A 247 11.05 -14.93 -0.89
N ASP A 248 12.11 -14.95 -1.71
CA ASP A 248 13.11 -13.89 -1.73
C ASP A 248 12.51 -12.55 -2.19
N GLU A 249 11.64 -12.56 -3.20
CA GLU A 249 10.92 -11.35 -3.64
C GLU A 249 10.01 -10.79 -2.52
N TYR A 250 9.28 -11.67 -1.83
CA TYR A 250 8.44 -11.30 -0.69
C TYR A 250 9.26 -10.68 0.44
N ARG A 251 10.37 -11.33 0.81
CA ARG A 251 11.32 -10.84 1.82
C ARG A 251 11.87 -9.47 1.45
N ASP A 252 12.28 -9.27 0.20
CA ASP A 252 12.92 -8.03 -0.24
C ASP A 252 11.95 -6.83 -0.18
N ILE A 253 10.66 -7.04 -0.47
CA ILE A 253 9.62 -6.01 -0.30
C ILE A 253 9.43 -5.68 1.19
N LEU A 254 9.34 -6.69 2.06
CA LEU A 254 9.23 -6.47 3.51
C LEU A 254 10.44 -5.73 4.10
N LEU A 255 11.66 -6.08 3.67
CA LEU A 255 12.88 -5.41 4.11
C LEU A 255 12.93 -3.95 3.68
N LYS A 256 12.50 -3.64 2.45
CA LYS A 256 12.39 -2.24 1.97
C LYS A 256 11.41 -1.43 2.82
N SER A 257 10.29 -2.05 3.22
CA SER A 257 9.32 -1.41 4.09
C SER A 257 9.88 -1.08 5.48
N ILE A 258 10.61 -2.01 6.11
CA ILE A 258 11.21 -1.77 7.43
C ILE A 258 12.18 -0.60 7.40
N LEU A 259 12.93 -0.43 6.30
CA LEU A 259 13.84 0.71 6.14
C LEU A 259 13.10 2.04 5.93
N LYS A 260 11.90 2.02 5.36
CA LYS A 260 11.06 3.19 5.09
C LYS A 260 10.04 3.51 6.20
N ASP A 261 9.86 2.61 7.17
CA ASP A 261 8.83 2.64 8.23
C ASP A 261 7.38 2.83 7.71
N SER A 262 7.14 2.53 6.43
CA SER A 262 5.82 2.57 5.79
C SER A 262 5.75 1.54 4.65
N LEU A 263 4.54 1.14 4.28
CA LEU A 263 4.26 0.29 3.11
C LEU A 263 3.45 1.10 2.11
N GLU A 264 3.92 1.19 0.87
CA GLU A 264 3.13 1.77 -0.21
C GLU A 264 2.01 0.80 -0.65
N HIS A 265 0.89 1.33 -1.16
CA HIS A 265 -0.25 0.50 -1.58
C HIS A 265 0.13 -0.51 -2.67
N SER A 266 1.04 -0.14 -3.57
CA SER A 266 1.58 -0.99 -4.63
C SER A 266 2.38 -2.18 -4.08
N GLU A 267 3.12 -1.98 -2.98
CA GLU A 267 3.90 -3.00 -2.30
C GLU A 267 2.98 -4.01 -1.59
N ILE A 268 1.92 -3.54 -0.94
CA ILE A 268 0.89 -4.42 -0.30
C ILE A 268 0.18 -5.28 -1.36
N ALA A 269 -0.20 -4.69 -2.49
CA ALA A 269 -0.81 -5.42 -3.60
C ALA A 269 0.15 -6.48 -4.17
N ARG A 270 1.45 -6.17 -4.27
CA ARG A 270 2.47 -7.12 -4.70
C ARG A 270 2.67 -8.26 -3.70
N LEU A 271 2.71 -7.99 -2.40
CA LEU A 271 2.77 -9.02 -1.35
C LEU A 271 1.56 -9.96 -1.41
N ARG A 272 0.35 -9.43 -1.62
CA ARG A 272 -0.87 -10.24 -1.80
C ARG A 272 -0.79 -11.11 -3.05
N ARG A 273 -0.34 -10.55 -4.19
CA ARG A 273 -0.12 -11.31 -5.43
C ARG A 273 0.87 -12.46 -5.22
N LEU A 274 1.97 -12.24 -4.50
CA LEU A 274 2.95 -13.28 -4.18
C LEU A 274 2.35 -14.38 -3.29
N ARG A 275 1.53 -14.03 -2.29
CA ARG A 275 0.77 -15.02 -1.50
C ARG A 275 -0.23 -15.79 -2.37
N THR A 276 -0.97 -15.14 -3.27
CA THR A 276 -1.89 -15.85 -4.17
C THR A 276 -1.14 -16.76 -5.16
N LEU A 277 0.01 -16.33 -5.66
CA LEU A 277 0.90 -17.16 -6.49
C LEU A 277 1.44 -18.35 -5.72
N SER A 278 1.71 -18.20 -4.43
CA SER A 278 2.19 -19.27 -3.56
C SER A 278 1.20 -20.43 -3.48
N ILE A 279 -0.09 -20.11 -3.30
CA ILE A 279 -1.18 -21.11 -3.25
C ILE A 279 -1.27 -21.87 -4.57
N ARG A 280 -1.17 -21.17 -5.71
CA ARG A 280 -1.27 -21.79 -7.04
C ARG A 280 -0.10 -22.71 -7.38
N ASN A 281 1.09 -22.43 -6.83
CA ASN A 281 2.31 -23.19 -7.10
C ASN A 281 2.66 -24.17 -5.96
N ASN A 282 1.73 -24.44 -5.04
CA ASN A 282 1.92 -25.30 -3.87
C ASN A 282 3.15 -24.91 -3.02
N ILE A 283 3.41 -23.61 -2.90
CA ILE A 283 4.48 -23.09 -2.03
C ILE A 283 3.91 -23.03 -0.60
N PRO A 284 4.58 -23.61 0.40
CA PRO A 284 4.08 -23.64 1.78
C PRO A 284 3.89 -22.24 2.37
N SER A 285 2.71 -21.97 2.94
CA SER A 285 2.39 -20.66 3.57
C SER A 285 3.29 -20.34 4.76
N VAL A 286 3.76 -21.38 5.46
CA VAL A 286 4.68 -21.30 6.60
C VAL A 286 5.92 -20.47 6.28
N LEU A 287 6.39 -20.47 5.03
CA LEU A 287 7.55 -19.66 4.60
C LEU A 287 7.28 -18.15 4.65
N PHE A 288 6.05 -17.74 4.35
CA PHE A 288 5.64 -16.34 4.41
C PHE A 288 5.31 -15.93 5.84
N ASP A 289 4.65 -16.82 6.59
CA ASP A 289 4.29 -16.58 7.99
C ASP A 289 5.56 -16.43 8.85
N THR A 290 6.59 -17.24 8.61
CA THR A 290 7.91 -17.07 9.27
C THR A 290 8.58 -15.74 8.93
N LEU A 291 8.44 -15.23 7.69
CA LEU A 291 8.96 -13.91 7.34
C LEU A 291 8.19 -12.80 8.03
N ASP A 292 6.86 -12.88 8.06
CA ASP A 292 6.01 -11.91 8.72
C ASP A 292 6.32 -11.84 10.22
N GLU A 293 6.49 -12.98 10.88
CA GLU A 293 6.89 -13.03 12.29
C GLU A 293 8.27 -12.39 12.54
N LEU A 294 9.27 -12.76 11.74
CA LEU A 294 10.65 -12.27 11.90
C LEU A 294 10.78 -10.77 11.60
N LEU A 295 10.11 -10.29 10.56
CA LEU A 295 10.28 -8.95 10.02
C LEU A 295 9.27 -7.95 10.58
N LEU A 296 8.01 -8.35 10.73
CA LEU A 296 6.97 -7.43 11.22
C LEU A 296 6.89 -7.40 12.74
N ARG A 297 7.41 -8.41 13.47
CA ARG A 297 7.49 -8.45 14.94
C ARG A 297 6.19 -8.01 15.65
N GLY A 298 5.04 -8.42 15.12
CA GLY A 298 3.72 -8.08 15.66
C GLY A 298 3.09 -6.77 15.15
N LYS A 299 3.78 -5.99 14.29
CA LYS A 299 3.15 -4.93 13.50
C LYS A 299 2.28 -5.59 12.42
N LYS A 300 0.96 -5.65 12.62
CA LYS A 300 0.05 -5.99 11.52
C LYS A 300 0.23 -4.93 10.43
N ILE A 301 0.41 -5.36 9.18
CA ILE A 301 0.26 -4.49 8.00
C ILE A 301 -1.03 -3.71 8.23
N GLN A 302 -0.93 -2.40 8.49
CA GLN A 302 -2.11 -1.59 8.69
C GLN A 302 -2.86 -1.60 7.36
N GLU A 303 -3.91 -2.41 7.27
CA GLU A 303 -4.90 -2.27 6.23
C GLU A 303 -5.50 -0.88 6.41
N ILE A 304 -5.04 0.05 5.58
CA ILE A 304 -5.80 1.26 5.33
C ILE A 304 -7.16 0.74 4.86
N LYS A 305 -8.21 1.02 5.64
CA LYS A 305 -9.59 0.64 5.32
C LYS A 305 -9.96 1.29 3.99
N GLU A 306 -9.67 0.59 2.91
CA GLU A 306 -10.04 1.03 1.58
C GLU A 306 -11.57 0.98 1.49
N PRO A 307 -12.22 2.09 1.10
CA PRO A 307 -13.66 2.11 0.86
C PRO A 307 -14.07 1.03 -0.14
N GLU A 308 -15.25 0.42 0.06
CA GLU A 308 -15.71 -0.71 -0.78
C GLU A 308 -15.74 -0.37 -2.28
N TYR A 309 -16.01 0.88 -2.64
CA TYR A 309 -16.03 1.32 -4.04
C TYR A 309 -14.64 1.30 -4.71
N LEU A 310 -13.55 1.55 -3.98
CA LEU A 310 -12.19 1.44 -4.51
C LEU A 310 -11.74 -0.02 -4.62
N LYS A 311 -12.15 -0.89 -3.68
CA LYS A 311 -11.90 -2.33 -3.76
C LYS A 311 -12.57 -2.96 -4.97
N GLU A 312 -13.83 -2.61 -5.22
CA GLU A 312 -14.58 -3.11 -6.38
C GLU A 312 -13.96 -2.61 -7.69
N ALA A 313 -13.60 -1.32 -7.77
CA ALA A 313 -12.92 -0.75 -8.94
C ALA A 313 -11.57 -1.43 -9.22
N ARG A 314 -10.77 -1.67 -8.17
CA ARG A 314 -9.50 -2.40 -8.31
C ARG A 314 -9.74 -3.83 -8.78
N SER A 315 -10.71 -4.55 -8.21
CA SER A 315 -11.01 -5.93 -8.63
C SER A 315 -11.43 -6.02 -10.10
N ILE A 316 -12.20 -5.04 -10.60
CA ILE A 316 -12.62 -5.01 -12.00
C ILE A 316 -11.42 -4.75 -12.93
N LEU A 317 -10.58 -3.76 -12.59
CA LEU A 317 -9.40 -3.43 -13.40
C LEU A 317 -8.33 -4.52 -13.34
N GLU A 318 -8.19 -5.23 -12.21
CA GLU A 318 -7.29 -6.38 -12.08
C GLU A 318 -7.68 -7.56 -13.00
N ASN A 319 -8.96 -7.67 -13.37
CA ASN A 319 -9.42 -8.72 -14.29
C ASN A 319 -8.86 -8.57 -15.71
N LEU A 320 -8.39 -7.37 -16.09
CA LEU A 320 -7.73 -7.13 -17.39
C LEU A 320 -6.40 -7.88 -17.54
N PHE A 321 -5.75 -8.24 -16.42
CA PHE A 321 -4.40 -8.78 -16.40
C PHE A 321 -4.34 -10.31 -16.24
N PHE A 322 -5.45 -11.03 -16.42
CA PHE A 322 -5.44 -12.49 -16.37
C PHE A 322 -4.68 -13.10 -17.57
N LYS A 323 -3.75 -14.01 -17.26
CA LYS A 323 -2.88 -14.69 -18.23
C LYS A 323 -3.59 -15.76 -19.08
N ASP A 324 -4.71 -16.29 -18.63
CA ASP A 324 -5.51 -17.24 -19.39
C ASP A 324 -6.52 -16.52 -20.28
N SER A 325 -6.36 -16.62 -21.60
CA SER A 325 -7.29 -16.03 -22.58
C SER A 325 -8.72 -16.57 -22.48
N SER A 326 -8.93 -17.70 -21.80
CA SER A 326 -10.25 -18.29 -21.49
C SER A 326 -10.89 -17.74 -20.21
N LEU A 327 -10.10 -17.12 -19.33
CA LEU A 327 -10.52 -16.46 -18.08
C LEU A 327 -10.48 -14.93 -18.17
N LYS A 328 -9.88 -14.37 -19.24
CA LYS A 328 -10.13 -12.99 -19.68
C LYS A 328 -11.64 -12.85 -19.93
N LYS A 329 -12.40 -12.59 -18.88
CA LYS A 329 -13.74 -12.03 -19.04
C LYS A 329 -13.50 -10.62 -19.54
N HIS A 330 -13.77 -10.40 -20.83
CA HIS A 330 -13.89 -9.05 -21.35
C HIS A 330 -14.75 -8.25 -20.38
N ILE A 331 -14.29 -7.05 -20.01
CA ILE A 331 -15.07 -6.16 -19.16
C ILE A 331 -16.43 -5.98 -19.82
N ILE A 332 -17.46 -6.49 -19.16
CA ILE A 332 -18.83 -6.35 -19.65
C ILE A 332 -19.32 -4.94 -19.37
N ASN A 333 -20.35 -4.52 -20.09
CA ASN A 333 -20.96 -3.21 -19.88
C ASN A 333 -21.30 -2.94 -18.40
N GLU A 334 -21.77 -3.95 -17.66
CA GLU A 334 -22.05 -3.82 -16.22
C GLU A 334 -20.81 -3.44 -15.39
N ASP A 335 -19.63 -3.92 -15.76
CA ASP A 335 -18.37 -3.60 -15.06
C ASP A 335 -17.94 -2.15 -15.35
N ILE A 336 -18.13 -1.67 -16.59
CA ILE A 336 -17.89 -0.26 -16.94
C ILE A 336 -18.86 0.64 -16.16
N ALA A 337 -20.13 0.25 -16.04
CA ALA A 337 -21.12 1.00 -15.26
C ALA A 337 -20.70 1.15 -13.79
N ARG A 338 -20.20 0.06 -13.17
CA ARG A 338 -19.69 0.07 -11.80
C ARG A 338 -18.46 0.95 -11.65
N LEU A 339 -17.53 0.89 -12.61
CA LEU A 339 -16.34 1.74 -12.62
C LEU A 339 -16.70 3.23 -12.70
N VAL A 340 -17.68 3.60 -13.54
CA VAL A 340 -18.18 5.00 -13.62
C VAL A 340 -18.82 5.42 -12.30
N LYS A 341 -19.63 4.55 -11.67
CA LYS A 341 -20.21 4.83 -10.33
C LYS A 341 -19.13 4.98 -9.25
N ALA A 342 -18.07 4.18 -9.31
CA ALA A 342 -16.92 4.28 -8.41
C ALA A 342 -16.13 5.59 -8.61
N LYS A 343 -15.86 5.97 -9.88
CA LYS A 343 -15.23 7.27 -10.22
C LYS A 343 -16.05 8.44 -9.67
N HIS A 344 -17.37 8.39 -9.88
CA HIS A 344 -18.26 9.42 -9.38
C HIS A 344 -18.23 9.53 -7.85
N ARG A 345 -18.26 8.40 -7.12
CA ARG A 345 -18.16 8.42 -5.65
C ARG A 345 -16.84 9.01 -5.17
N ALA A 346 -15.74 8.68 -5.83
CA ALA A 346 -14.43 9.25 -5.52
C ALA A 346 -14.42 10.77 -5.75
N TYR A 347 -14.98 11.23 -6.87
CA TYR A 347 -15.13 12.66 -7.16
C TYR A 347 -15.96 13.39 -6.09
N SER A 348 -17.12 12.84 -5.71
CA SER A 348 -18.00 13.42 -4.69
C SER A 348 -17.37 13.46 -3.30
N GLN A 349 -16.43 12.56 -3.00
CA GLN A 349 -15.69 12.52 -1.73
C GLN A 349 -14.36 13.28 -1.78
N SER A 350 -14.00 13.89 -2.91
CA SER A 350 -12.66 14.47 -3.15
C SER A 350 -11.52 13.47 -2.89
N ASP A 351 -11.76 12.19 -3.17
CA ASP A 351 -10.83 11.10 -2.95
C ASP A 351 -9.95 10.86 -4.19
N MET A 352 -8.64 11.00 -4.01
CA MET A 352 -7.63 10.79 -5.06
C MET A 352 -7.29 9.31 -5.28
N GLY A 353 -7.80 8.40 -4.45
CA GLY A 353 -7.46 6.97 -4.51
C GLY A 353 -7.87 6.29 -5.82
N PHE A 354 -8.98 6.74 -6.44
CA PHE A 354 -9.42 6.20 -7.72
C PHE A 354 -8.47 6.56 -8.87
N GLU A 355 -8.01 7.82 -8.92
CA GLU A 355 -7.04 8.28 -9.92
C GLU A 355 -5.69 7.58 -9.77
N GLN A 356 -5.27 7.29 -8.53
CA GLN A 356 -4.06 6.52 -8.27
C GLN A 356 -4.19 5.07 -8.79
N ILE A 357 -5.33 4.41 -8.59
CA ILE A 357 -5.60 3.08 -9.16
C ILE A 357 -5.52 3.10 -10.69
N LEU A 358 -6.08 4.13 -11.34
CA LEU A 358 -6.01 4.28 -12.79
C LEU A 358 -4.57 4.47 -13.30
N LEU A 359 -3.77 5.30 -12.63
CA LEU A 359 -2.36 5.51 -12.97
C LEU A 359 -1.54 4.22 -12.83
N ASP A 360 -1.75 3.47 -11.76
CA ASP A 360 -1.05 2.21 -11.53
C ASP A 360 -1.48 1.12 -12.54
N THR A 361 -2.77 1.09 -12.88
CA THR A 361 -3.32 0.21 -13.93
C THR A 361 -2.73 0.56 -15.30
N GLY A 362 -2.64 1.84 -15.64
CA GLY A 362 -2.05 2.30 -16.90
C GLY A 362 -0.57 1.93 -17.04
N LYS A 363 0.22 2.08 -15.97
CA LYS A 363 1.62 1.63 -15.94
C LYS A 363 1.74 0.11 -16.14
N ALA A 364 0.87 -0.66 -15.50
CA ALA A 364 0.86 -2.12 -15.65
C ALA A 364 0.48 -2.54 -17.08
N CYS A 365 -0.48 -1.86 -17.71
CA CYS A 365 -0.83 -2.07 -19.12
C CYS A 365 0.38 -1.79 -20.04
N ASP A 366 1.09 -0.68 -19.82
CA ASP A 366 2.27 -0.30 -20.60
C ASP A 366 3.43 -1.31 -20.45
N GLU A 367 3.67 -1.80 -19.23
CA GLU A 367 4.68 -2.83 -18.96
C GLU A 367 4.34 -4.15 -19.66
N ILE A 368 3.09 -4.61 -19.56
CA ILE A 368 2.65 -5.87 -20.16
C ILE A 368 2.64 -5.78 -21.69
N ALA A 369 2.19 -4.66 -22.27
CA ALA A 369 2.22 -4.45 -23.71
C ALA A 369 3.65 -4.49 -24.26
N ARG A 370 4.63 -3.95 -23.51
CA ARG A 370 6.06 -4.03 -23.88
C ARG A 370 6.63 -5.44 -23.75
N GLU A 371 6.24 -6.19 -22.73
CA GLU A 371 6.78 -7.53 -22.46
C GLU A 371 6.16 -8.63 -23.35
N THR A 372 4.86 -8.53 -23.65
CA THR A 372 4.10 -9.58 -24.36
C THR A 372 3.72 -9.23 -25.80
N ASN A 373 3.93 -7.96 -26.21
CA ASN A 373 3.54 -7.43 -27.52
C ASN A 373 2.02 -7.57 -27.81
N ASP A 374 1.21 -7.74 -26.76
CA ASP A 374 -0.25 -7.83 -26.80
C ASP A 374 -0.85 -6.43 -26.52
N PHE A 375 -1.26 -5.75 -27.59
CA PHE A 375 -1.87 -4.41 -27.49
C PHE A 375 -3.37 -4.45 -27.13
N SER A 376 -4.01 -5.63 -27.09
CA SER A 376 -5.45 -5.74 -26.82
C SER A 376 -5.84 -5.21 -25.44
N ILE A 377 -5.00 -5.45 -24.42
CA ILE A 377 -5.22 -4.96 -23.05
C ILE A 377 -5.16 -3.43 -22.99
N PHE A 378 -4.25 -2.83 -23.76
CA PHE A 378 -4.10 -1.38 -23.85
C PHE A 378 -5.30 -0.73 -24.57
N GLU A 379 -5.82 -1.38 -25.62
CA GLU A 379 -7.04 -0.94 -26.30
C GLU A 379 -8.28 -1.04 -25.39
N GLU A 380 -8.44 -2.14 -24.65
CA GLU A 380 -9.52 -2.29 -23.67
C GLU A 380 -9.42 -1.21 -22.57
N PHE A 381 -8.23 -0.99 -22.00
CA PHE A 381 -8.03 0.06 -21.02
C PHE A 381 -8.31 1.47 -21.59
N SER A 382 -7.87 1.75 -22.83
CA SER A 382 -8.14 3.03 -23.51
C SER A 382 -9.65 3.26 -23.73
N SER A 383 -10.40 2.19 -24.00
CA SER A 383 -11.85 2.25 -24.13
C SER A 383 -12.52 2.66 -22.80
N ILE A 384 -12.04 2.14 -21.67
CA ILE A 384 -12.53 2.51 -20.33
C ILE A 384 -12.17 3.97 -20.02
N VAL A 385 -10.93 4.39 -20.30
CA VAL A 385 -10.49 5.78 -20.13
C VAL A 385 -11.36 6.73 -20.94
N THR A 386 -11.74 6.35 -22.16
CA THR A 386 -12.65 7.14 -22.99
C THR A 386 -14.01 7.36 -22.31
N TYR A 387 -14.54 6.38 -21.59
CA TYR A 387 -15.78 6.56 -20.80
C TYR A 387 -15.58 7.50 -19.61
N PHE A 388 -14.41 7.48 -18.97
CA PHE A 388 -14.06 8.40 -17.91
C PHE A 388 -13.91 9.84 -18.40
N ASP A 389 -13.30 10.06 -19.56
CA ASP A 389 -13.21 11.38 -20.18
C ASP A 389 -14.59 11.92 -20.56
N ARG A 390 -15.46 11.06 -21.11
CA ARG A 390 -16.86 11.43 -21.39
C ARG A 390 -17.60 11.82 -20.13
N TYR A 391 -17.40 11.08 -19.04
CA TYR A 391 -17.99 11.39 -17.74
C TYR A 391 -17.50 12.76 -17.23
N ASP A 392 -16.20 13.02 -17.23
CA ASP A 392 -15.64 14.30 -16.74
C ASP A 392 -16.15 15.49 -17.56
N ASN A 393 -16.24 15.34 -18.89
CA ASN A 393 -16.78 16.37 -19.77
C ASN A 393 -18.26 16.67 -19.50
N VAL A 394 -19.09 15.63 -19.32
CA VAL A 394 -20.51 15.79 -18.98
C VAL A 394 -20.66 16.45 -17.62
N GLN A 395 -19.91 15.98 -16.63
CA GLN A 395 -19.99 16.48 -15.26
C GLN A 395 -19.53 17.94 -15.16
N ALA A 396 -18.46 18.31 -15.85
CA ALA A 396 -17.98 19.69 -15.93
C ALA A 396 -19.02 20.61 -16.57
N LEU A 397 -19.58 20.22 -17.73
CA LEU A 397 -20.56 21.03 -18.45
C LEU A 397 -21.86 21.19 -17.66
N LEU A 398 -22.40 20.12 -17.08
CA LEU A 398 -23.63 20.19 -16.29
C LEU A 398 -23.42 20.95 -14.98
N SER A 399 -22.27 20.80 -14.32
CA SER A 399 -21.95 21.58 -13.12
C SER A 399 -21.84 23.07 -13.44
N GLN A 400 -21.15 23.43 -14.52
CA GLN A 400 -21.10 24.81 -15.01
C GLN A 400 -22.51 25.35 -15.28
N MET A 401 -23.37 24.59 -15.95
CA MET A 401 -24.76 25.01 -16.21
C MET A 401 -25.63 25.12 -14.95
N ALA A 402 -25.37 24.28 -13.94
CA ALA A 402 -26.13 24.26 -12.69
C ALA A 402 -25.76 25.41 -11.74
N PHE A 403 -24.48 25.82 -11.71
CA PHE A 403 -23.97 26.76 -10.70
C PHE A 403 -23.49 28.09 -11.27
N MET A 404 -23.20 28.21 -12.57
CA MET A 404 -22.71 29.45 -13.17
C MET A 404 -23.80 30.15 -14.00
N GLU A 405 -23.90 31.47 -13.82
CA GLU A 405 -24.90 32.32 -14.48
C GLU A 405 -24.58 32.59 -15.96
N ASN A 406 -23.29 32.69 -16.31
CA ASN A 406 -22.81 33.22 -17.60
C ASN A 406 -22.31 32.18 -18.59
N VAL A 407 -22.76 30.93 -18.49
CA VAL A 407 -22.33 29.88 -19.41
C VAL A 407 -23.15 29.94 -20.70
N ASP A 408 -22.48 30.10 -21.83
CA ASP A 408 -23.11 30.02 -23.15
C ASP A 408 -23.27 28.55 -23.54
N PHE A 409 -24.52 28.09 -23.55
CA PHE A 409 -24.86 26.74 -23.98
C PHE A 409 -25.18 26.73 -25.48
N THR A 410 -24.39 26.02 -26.26
CA THR A 410 -24.49 25.97 -27.73
C THR A 410 -25.20 24.71 -28.22
N GLU A 411 -25.67 24.72 -29.47
CA GLU A 411 -26.18 23.51 -30.14
C GLU A 411 -25.15 22.38 -30.15
N ASP A 412 -23.86 22.71 -30.27
CA ASP A 412 -22.76 21.73 -30.26
C ASP A 412 -22.58 21.11 -28.87
N SER A 413 -22.76 21.89 -27.80
CA SER A 413 -22.74 21.41 -26.42
C SER A 413 -23.89 20.41 -26.18
N LEU A 414 -25.09 20.73 -26.67
CA LEU A 414 -26.25 19.83 -26.61
C LEU A 414 -26.02 18.55 -27.44
N ARG A 415 -25.45 18.68 -28.64
CA ARG A 415 -25.13 17.53 -29.50
C ARG A 415 -24.08 16.62 -28.85
N SER A 416 -23.07 17.20 -28.20
CA SER A 416 -22.07 16.46 -27.43
C SER A 416 -22.70 15.70 -26.25
N LEU A 417 -23.58 16.36 -25.48
CA LEU A 417 -24.32 15.71 -24.39
C LEU A 417 -25.20 14.55 -24.88
N ILE A 418 -25.92 14.73 -25.97
CA ILE A 418 -26.75 13.67 -26.57
C ILE A 418 -25.85 12.51 -27.04
N GLY A 419 -24.70 12.82 -27.66
CA GLY A 419 -23.73 11.82 -28.08
C GLY A 419 -23.18 11.01 -26.90
N ASN A 420 -22.78 11.68 -25.82
CA ASN A 420 -22.29 11.03 -24.61
C ASN A 420 -23.38 10.22 -23.92
N LYS A 421 -24.61 10.73 -23.83
CA LYS A 421 -25.74 9.98 -23.29
C LYS A 421 -25.97 8.69 -24.07
N LYS A 422 -25.97 8.73 -25.41
CA LYS A 422 -26.14 7.51 -26.23
C LYS A 422 -25.06 6.45 -25.96
N GLU A 423 -23.83 6.86 -25.70
CA GLU A 423 -22.76 5.92 -25.36
C GLU A 423 -22.91 5.33 -23.95
N PHE A 424 -23.42 6.10 -22.98
CA PHE A 424 -23.77 5.58 -21.65
C PHE A 424 -25.01 4.68 -21.68
N ASP A 425 -26.02 5.01 -22.49
CA ASP A 425 -27.25 4.22 -22.62
C ASP A 425 -27.00 2.83 -23.23
N LYS A 426 -25.92 2.66 -24.02
CA LYS A 426 -25.46 1.34 -24.50
C LYS A 426 -24.95 0.45 -23.36
N ILE A 427 -24.46 1.06 -22.29
CA ILE A 427 -23.95 0.36 -21.12
C ILE A 427 -25.10 0.05 -20.16
N ASP A 428 -25.76 1.09 -19.68
CA ASP A 428 -26.89 1.04 -18.75
C ASP A 428 -27.73 2.30 -18.95
N THR A 429 -28.99 2.12 -19.31
CA THR A 429 -29.94 3.20 -19.64
C THR A 429 -30.26 4.11 -18.45
N ALA A 430 -29.98 3.68 -17.22
CA ALA A 430 -30.15 4.50 -16.02
C ALA A 430 -28.86 5.22 -15.58
N LEU A 431 -27.68 4.82 -16.08
CA LEU A 431 -26.39 5.28 -15.58
C LEU A 431 -26.21 6.80 -15.74
N PHE A 432 -26.57 7.34 -16.91
CA PHE A 432 -26.46 8.77 -17.16
C PHE A 432 -27.31 9.59 -16.18
N ASP A 433 -28.58 9.22 -16.02
CA ASP A 433 -29.51 9.95 -15.16
C ASP A 433 -29.18 9.77 -13.67
N GLU A 434 -28.70 8.60 -13.25
CA GLU A 434 -28.29 8.34 -11.87
C GLU A 434 -27.04 9.12 -11.46
N VAL A 435 -25.98 9.03 -12.26
CA VAL A 435 -24.66 9.52 -11.87
C VAL A 435 -24.53 11.04 -12.09
N THR A 436 -25.22 11.59 -13.09
CA THR A 436 -25.09 13.01 -13.44
C THR A 436 -26.30 13.84 -13.02
N VAL A 437 -27.51 13.48 -13.51
CA VAL A 437 -28.70 14.33 -13.34
C VAL A 437 -29.24 14.29 -11.92
N LYS A 438 -29.43 13.10 -11.34
CA LYS A 438 -29.99 12.97 -9.98
C LYS A 438 -29.09 13.61 -8.94
N GLU A 439 -27.79 13.34 -8.97
CA GLU A 439 -26.84 13.86 -7.98
C GLU A 439 -26.72 15.39 -8.02
N ILE A 440 -26.63 16.00 -9.21
CA ILE A 440 -26.64 17.46 -9.35
C ILE A 440 -27.94 18.06 -8.79
N LEU A 441 -29.09 17.40 -9.01
CA LEU A 441 -30.37 17.84 -8.44
C LEU A 441 -30.51 17.58 -6.93
N HIS A 442 -29.81 16.60 -6.37
CA HIS A 442 -29.78 16.33 -4.93
C HIS A 442 -28.77 17.21 -4.18
N ASN A 443 -27.84 17.85 -4.90
CA ASN A 443 -26.91 18.81 -4.31
C ASN A 443 -27.68 19.94 -3.59
N LYS A 444 -27.34 20.18 -2.32
CA LYS A 444 -27.99 21.20 -1.48
C LYS A 444 -27.74 22.64 -1.94
N TYR A 445 -26.73 22.85 -2.79
CA TYR A 445 -26.29 24.18 -3.24
C TYR A 445 -26.79 24.56 -4.63
N ILE A 446 -27.50 23.68 -5.33
CA ILE A 446 -28.02 24.00 -6.67
C ILE A 446 -29.06 25.12 -6.59
N THR A 447 -28.94 26.11 -7.46
CA THR A 447 -29.87 27.24 -7.50
C THR A 447 -31.22 26.83 -8.08
N ALA A 448 -32.29 27.57 -7.78
CA ALA A 448 -33.61 27.32 -8.36
C ALA A 448 -33.59 27.39 -9.90
N TYR A 449 -32.84 28.33 -10.46
CA TYR A 449 -32.61 28.45 -11.91
C TYR A 449 -31.71 27.33 -12.44
N GLY A 450 -30.68 26.91 -11.69
CA GLY A 450 -29.87 25.73 -11.99
C GLY A 450 -30.71 24.45 -12.10
N ARG A 451 -31.62 24.19 -11.16
CA ARG A 451 -32.58 23.06 -11.23
C ARG A 451 -33.45 23.14 -12.48
N ARG A 452 -33.93 24.33 -12.85
CA ARG A 452 -34.72 24.55 -14.07
C ARG A 452 -33.89 24.27 -15.33
N LYS A 453 -32.65 24.74 -15.40
CA LYS A 453 -31.73 24.49 -16.52
C LYS A 453 -31.45 23.00 -16.68
N ILE A 454 -31.08 22.29 -15.61
CA ILE A 454 -30.79 20.85 -15.65
C ILE A 454 -32.04 20.03 -16.02
N SER A 455 -33.21 20.38 -15.47
CA SER A 455 -34.47 19.72 -15.86
C SER A 455 -34.84 20.00 -17.32
N ALA A 456 -34.62 21.21 -17.82
CA ALA A 456 -34.82 21.57 -19.22
C ALA A 456 -33.85 20.83 -20.14
N ILE A 457 -32.57 20.67 -19.76
CA ILE A 457 -31.59 19.86 -20.48
C ILE A 457 -32.03 18.39 -20.53
N SER A 458 -32.38 17.79 -19.40
CA SER A 458 -32.81 16.38 -19.34
C SER A 458 -34.07 16.12 -20.18
N LYS A 459 -35.10 16.97 -20.06
CA LYS A 459 -36.31 16.91 -20.90
C LYS A 459 -36.02 17.20 -22.36
N GLY A 460 -35.13 18.15 -22.64
CA GLY A 460 -34.71 18.52 -23.98
C GLY A 460 -34.00 17.38 -24.69
N ILE A 461 -33.08 16.69 -24.02
CA ILE A 461 -32.41 15.49 -24.53
C ILE A 461 -33.43 14.40 -24.87
N ALA A 462 -34.44 14.18 -24.01
CA ALA A 462 -35.50 13.21 -24.26
C ALA A 462 -36.36 13.59 -25.48
N LYS A 463 -36.82 14.84 -25.58
CA LYS A 463 -37.62 15.34 -26.71
C LYS A 463 -36.86 15.31 -28.04
N VAL A 464 -35.58 15.69 -28.04
CA VAL A 464 -34.73 15.63 -29.24
C VAL A 464 -34.49 14.19 -29.67
N SER A 465 -34.34 13.26 -28.72
CA SER A 465 -34.18 11.83 -29.02
C SER A 465 -35.46 11.19 -29.57
N ALA A 466 -36.64 11.69 -29.16
CA ALA A 466 -37.95 11.27 -29.67
C ALA A 466 -38.35 11.92 -31.01
N GLY A 467 -37.64 12.97 -31.44
CA GLY A 467 -37.97 13.75 -32.64
C GLY A 467 -39.01 14.85 -32.42
N ASP A 468 -39.41 15.10 -31.17
CA ASP A 468 -40.45 16.06 -30.79
C ASP A 468 -39.96 17.51 -30.69
N ALA A 469 -38.64 17.74 -30.68
CA ALA A 469 -38.02 19.06 -30.61
C ALA A 469 -36.71 19.14 -31.39
N SER A 470 -36.38 20.31 -31.94
CA SER A 470 -35.08 20.55 -32.54
C SER A 470 -34.04 20.98 -31.49
N LEU A 471 -32.74 20.83 -31.82
CA LEU A 471 -31.64 21.32 -30.97
C LEU A 471 -31.78 22.83 -30.68
N ARG A 472 -32.30 23.59 -31.64
CA ARG A 472 -32.54 25.03 -31.52
C ARG A 472 -33.60 25.37 -30.48
N ASP A 473 -34.67 24.57 -30.42
CA ASP A 473 -35.77 24.83 -29.50
C ASP A 473 -35.32 24.67 -28.03
N VAL A 474 -34.51 23.64 -27.75
CA VAL A 474 -33.96 23.39 -26.41
C VAL A 474 -32.94 24.46 -26.02
N VAL A 475 -32.06 24.87 -26.93
CA VAL A 475 -31.09 25.95 -26.67
C VAL A 475 -31.82 27.28 -26.46
N ALA A 476 -32.89 27.56 -27.22
CA ALA A 476 -33.72 28.74 -27.02
C ALA A 476 -34.43 28.72 -25.66
N GLU A 477 -34.95 27.57 -25.22
CA GLU A 477 -35.53 27.40 -23.89
C GLU A 477 -34.52 27.68 -22.77
N LEU A 478 -33.29 27.18 -22.89
CA LEU A 478 -32.22 27.46 -21.93
C LEU A 478 -31.79 28.92 -21.94
N LYS A 479 -31.75 29.55 -23.12
CA LYS A 479 -31.46 30.98 -23.24
C LYS A 479 -32.53 31.82 -22.56
N MET A 480 -33.81 31.47 -22.71
CA MET A 480 -34.91 32.14 -21.99
C MET A 480 -34.76 32.00 -20.47
N ILE A 481 -34.42 30.82 -19.96
CA ILE A 481 -34.21 30.61 -18.51
C ILE A 481 -33.04 31.45 -18.00
N ARG A 482 -31.94 31.54 -18.75
CA ARG A 482 -30.78 32.37 -18.42
C ARG A 482 -31.10 33.85 -18.46
N ASP A 483 -31.80 34.31 -19.48
CA ASP A 483 -32.16 35.72 -19.63
C ASP A 483 -33.17 36.11 -18.53
N GLU A 484 -34.06 35.19 -18.11
CA GLU A 484 -34.94 35.34 -16.94
C GLU A 484 -34.15 35.41 -15.62
N GLU A 485 -33.13 34.56 -15.42
CA GLU A 485 -32.23 34.58 -14.25
C GLU A 485 -31.46 35.90 -14.15
N ARG A 486 -30.88 36.39 -15.26
CA ARG A 486 -30.21 37.70 -15.31
C ARG A 486 -31.17 38.83 -14.96
N LEU A 487 -32.37 38.81 -15.54
CA LEU A 487 -33.39 39.81 -15.23
C LEU A 487 -33.82 39.74 -13.77
N TYR A 488 -33.95 38.54 -13.20
CA TYR A 488 -34.25 38.34 -11.78
C TYR A 488 -33.20 38.99 -10.88
N HIS A 489 -31.90 38.76 -11.11
CA HIS A 489 -30.84 39.36 -10.29
C HIS A 489 -30.80 40.89 -10.37
N HIS A 490 -31.05 41.46 -11.56
CA HIS A 490 -31.12 42.90 -11.73
C HIS A 490 -32.34 43.51 -11.01
N VAL A 491 -33.51 42.88 -11.14
CA VAL A 491 -34.74 43.31 -10.45
C VAL A 491 -34.60 43.13 -8.94
N HIS A 492 -33.99 42.03 -8.48
CA HIS A 492 -33.72 41.76 -7.06
C HIS A 492 -32.81 42.81 -6.44
N SER A 493 -31.69 43.14 -7.10
CA SER A 493 -30.77 44.18 -6.63
C SER A 493 -31.46 45.55 -6.54
N ALA A 494 -32.19 45.95 -7.58
CA ALA A 494 -32.90 47.23 -7.60
C ALA A 494 -34.02 47.29 -6.54
N LEU A 495 -34.75 46.20 -6.34
CA LEU A 495 -35.77 46.11 -5.28
C LEU A 495 -35.15 46.10 -3.88
N LYS A 496 -34.02 45.43 -3.66
CA LYS A 496 -33.33 45.37 -2.36
C LYS A 496 -32.84 46.76 -1.94
N GLU A 497 -32.30 47.56 -2.87
CA GLU A 497 -31.93 48.96 -2.61
C GLU A 497 -33.15 49.82 -2.25
N ARG A 498 -34.27 49.67 -2.96
CA ARG A 498 -35.49 50.45 -2.72
C ARG A 498 -36.25 50.01 -1.47
N MET A 499 -36.18 48.74 -1.09
CA MET A 499 -36.76 48.23 0.16
C MET A 499 -36.10 48.85 1.39
N ARG A 500 -34.80 49.20 1.32
CA ARG A 500 -34.13 49.94 2.41
C ARG A 500 -34.70 51.36 2.59
N SER A 501 -35.29 51.94 1.55
CA SER A 501 -35.72 53.35 1.53
C SER A 501 -37.25 53.55 1.64
N PHE A 502 -38.08 52.61 1.18
CA PHE A 502 -39.54 52.81 1.03
C PHE A 502 -40.44 51.61 1.41
N TYR A 503 -40.06 50.83 2.42
CA TYR A 503 -40.81 49.65 2.90
C TYR A 503 -42.35 49.83 3.06
N PRO A 504 -42.89 50.97 3.56
CA PRO A 504 -44.33 51.13 3.78
C PRO A 504 -45.16 51.18 2.49
N ARG A 505 -44.60 51.66 1.36
CA ARG A 505 -45.34 51.84 0.10
C ARG A 505 -45.52 50.54 -0.70
N LEU A 506 -44.70 49.52 -0.43
CA LEU A 506 -44.73 48.21 -1.10
C LEU A 506 -45.92 47.30 -0.68
N ASN A 507 -46.69 47.70 0.34
CA ASN A 507 -47.88 46.98 0.79
C ASN A 507 -49.15 47.35 0.02
N ALA A 508 -49.19 48.52 -0.63
CA ALA A 508 -50.30 48.95 -1.48
C ALA A 508 -50.07 48.53 -2.94
N ARG A 509 -51.16 48.20 -3.66
CA ARG A 509 -51.09 47.78 -5.08
C ARG A 509 -50.54 48.88 -5.97
N GLU A 510 -50.98 50.12 -5.75
CA GLU A 510 -50.52 51.32 -6.47
C GLU A 510 -49.02 51.56 -6.26
N GLY A 511 -48.51 51.43 -5.03
CA GLY A 511 -47.08 51.58 -4.74
C GLY A 511 -46.21 50.47 -5.31
N ARG A 512 -46.74 49.27 -5.55
CA ARG A 512 -46.03 48.20 -6.28
C ARG A 512 -45.90 48.52 -7.76
N ASP A 513 -46.96 49.06 -8.35
CA ASP A 513 -46.99 49.42 -9.77
C ASP A 513 -46.05 50.62 -10.06
N GLU A 514 -46.01 51.63 -9.17
CA GLU A 514 -45.05 52.75 -9.26
C GLU A 514 -43.59 52.27 -9.21
N ILE A 515 -43.24 51.43 -8.23
CA ILE A 515 -41.87 50.92 -8.07
C ILE A 515 -41.48 50.03 -9.25
N ARG A 516 -42.43 49.28 -9.82
CA ARG A 516 -42.20 48.47 -11.03
C ARG A 516 -41.90 49.37 -12.23
N GLU A 517 -42.67 50.43 -12.45
CA GLU A 517 -42.44 51.37 -13.56
C GLU A 517 -41.09 52.08 -13.45
N ASP A 518 -40.68 52.44 -12.23
CA ASP A 518 -39.37 53.06 -12.02
C ASP A 518 -38.21 52.09 -12.23
N ILE A 519 -38.36 50.82 -11.86
CA ILE A 519 -37.36 49.77 -12.15
C ILE A 519 -37.33 49.49 -13.66
N GLU A 520 -38.47 49.53 -14.35
CA GLU A 520 -38.54 49.40 -15.81
C GLU A 520 -37.79 50.55 -16.51
N LYS A 521 -37.94 51.79 -16.04
CA LYS A 521 -37.16 52.93 -16.56
C LYS A 521 -35.66 52.74 -16.35
N GLU A 522 -35.25 52.35 -15.14
CA GLU A 522 -33.85 52.14 -14.78
C GLU A 522 -33.21 50.99 -15.60
N LEU A 523 -33.91 49.88 -15.77
CA LEU A 523 -33.44 48.75 -16.58
C LEU A 523 -33.42 49.08 -18.08
N SER A 524 -34.34 49.94 -18.55
CA SER A 524 -34.35 50.43 -19.93
C SER A 524 -33.20 51.40 -20.20
N GLU A 525 -32.87 52.29 -19.25
CA GLU A 525 -31.72 53.21 -19.34
C GLU A 525 -30.39 52.47 -19.36
N ARG A 526 -30.29 51.36 -18.62
CA ARG A 526 -29.12 50.46 -18.63
C ARG A 526 -29.08 49.50 -19.83
N GLY A 527 -30.09 49.51 -20.70
CA GLY A 527 -30.17 48.66 -21.90
C GLY A 527 -30.41 47.17 -21.61
N ILE A 528 -30.92 46.82 -20.43
CA ILE A 528 -31.07 45.44 -19.95
C ILE A 528 -32.43 44.85 -20.36
N ALA A 529 -33.52 45.58 -20.13
CA ALA A 529 -34.87 45.15 -20.48
C ALA A 529 -35.84 46.33 -20.61
N LEU A 530 -36.75 46.26 -21.61
CA LEU A 530 -37.78 47.29 -21.85
C LEU A 530 -39.03 47.12 -20.98
N LYS A 531 -39.30 45.90 -20.49
CA LYS A 531 -40.44 45.58 -19.61
C LYS A 531 -40.09 44.45 -18.65
N VAL A 532 -40.56 44.54 -17.41
CA VAL A 532 -40.40 43.51 -16.39
C VAL A 532 -41.72 42.74 -16.25
N PRO A 533 -41.74 41.41 -16.47
CA PRO A 533 -42.96 40.62 -16.28
C PRO A 533 -43.47 40.73 -14.84
N GLN A 534 -44.77 41.02 -14.67
CA GLN A 534 -45.40 41.17 -13.34
C GLN A 534 -45.17 39.95 -12.43
N LYS A 535 -45.23 38.75 -13.01
CA LYS A 535 -44.94 37.49 -12.30
C LYS A 535 -43.52 37.42 -11.73
N LEU A 536 -42.54 37.98 -12.45
CA LEU A 536 -41.14 37.99 -11.99
C LEU A 536 -40.99 38.98 -10.83
N PHE A 537 -41.56 40.18 -10.97
CA PHE A 537 -41.55 41.21 -9.94
C PHE A 537 -42.22 40.74 -8.63
N ASP A 538 -43.41 40.15 -8.72
CA ASP A 538 -44.14 39.63 -7.56
C ASP A 538 -43.37 38.49 -6.86
N LYS A 539 -42.71 37.63 -7.64
CA LYS A 539 -41.84 36.58 -7.11
C LYS A 539 -40.65 37.16 -6.36
N THR A 540 -39.91 38.09 -6.98
CA THR A 540 -38.75 38.75 -6.36
C THR A 540 -39.12 39.50 -5.08
N LEU A 541 -40.29 40.17 -5.06
CA LEU A 541 -40.79 40.84 -3.86
C LEU A 541 -41.11 39.84 -2.73
N LEU A 542 -41.69 38.69 -3.07
CA LEU A 542 -42.00 37.63 -2.11
C LEU A 542 -40.73 36.98 -1.55
N ASP A 543 -39.72 36.78 -2.39
CA ASP A 543 -38.42 36.24 -1.99
C ASP A 543 -37.68 37.22 -1.07
N LEU A 544 -37.67 38.53 -1.37
CA LEU A 544 -37.14 39.56 -0.46
C LEU A 544 -37.90 39.65 0.88
N ARG A 545 -39.21 39.41 0.89
CA ARG A 545 -40.00 39.33 2.14
C ARG A 545 -39.60 38.12 2.98
N LYS A 546 -39.37 36.96 2.36
CA LYS A 546 -38.86 35.75 3.04
C LYS A 546 -37.45 36.00 3.59
N GLU A 547 -36.57 36.65 2.84
CA GLU A 547 -35.23 37.04 3.31
C GLU A 547 -35.32 37.94 4.54
N SER A 548 -36.18 38.97 4.48
CA SER A 548 -36.38 39.89 5.60
C SER A 548 -36.96 39.19 6.83
N PHE A 549 -37.89 38.24 6.64
CA PHE A 549 -38.43 37.41 7.72
C PHE A 549 -37.35 36.51 8.32
N TYR A 550 -36.53 35.88 7.47
CA TYR A 550 -35.40 35.04 7.89
C TYR A 550 -34.42 35.83 8.75
N LEU A 551 -33.89 36.94 8.25
CA LEU A 551 -32.88 37.74 8.96
C LEU A 551 -33.40 38.39 10.24
N ASN A 552 -34.65 38.87 10.26
CA ASN A 552 -35.16 39.65 11.39
C ASN A 552 -35.84 38.81 12.48
N HIS A 553 -36.36 37.62 12.16
CA HIS A 553 -37.13 36.80 13.10
C HIS A 553 -36.55 35.40 13.29
N LEU A 554 -36.17 34.74 12.20
CA LEU A 554 -35.82 33.32 12.19
C LEU A 554 -34.36 33.08 12.58
N LEU A 555 -33.42 33.82 11.97
CA LEU A 555 -31.99 33.74 12.25
C LEU A 555 -31.65 34.10 13.71
N PRO A 556 -32.21 35.18 14.31
CA PRO A 556 -32.00 35.45 15.73
C PRO A 556 -32.49 34.30 16.64
N ALA A 557 -33.66 33.72 16.33
CA ALA A 557 -34.20 32.59 17.08
C ALA A 557 -33.35 31.32 16.91
N ILE A 558 -32.79 31.07 15.71
CA ILE A 558 -31.85 29.97 15.45
C ILE A 558 -30.57 30.14 16.26
N ILE A 559 -30.01 31.37 16.32
CA ILE A 559 -28.81 31.67 17.08
C ILE A 559 -29.06 31.48 18.59
N GLU A 560 -30.18 31.99 19.10
CA GLU A 560 -30.53 31.90 20.52
C GLU A 560 -30.79 30.45 20.97
N LYS A 561 -31.51 29.67 20.16
CA LYS A 561 -31.92 28.29 20.49
C LYS A 561 -30.97 27.21 19.97
N LYS A 562 -29.97 27.58 19.17
CA LYS A 562 -29.07 26.66 18.43
C LYS A 562 -29.82 25.61 17.60
N ASP A 563 -30.97 25.97 17.06
CA ASP A 563 -31.85 25.04 16.34
C ASP A 563 -31.48 24.94 14.85
N ILE A 564 -30.61 24.00 14.52
CA ILE A 564 -30.15 23.73 13.16
C ILE A 564 -31.28 23.19 12.27
N ASN A 565 -32.26 22.50 12.86
CA ASN A 565 -33.37 21.92 12.10
C ASN A 565 -34.29 23.01 11.56
N LEU A 566 -34.52 24.06 12.33
CA LEU A 566 -35.32 25.21 11.91
C LEU A 566 -34.68 25.95 10.72
N ARG A 567 -33.34 26.02 10.67
CA ARG A 567 -32.59 26.53 9.51
C ARG A 567 -32.77 25.64 8.28
N GLU A 568 -32.55 24.33 8.42
CA GLU A 568 -32.67 23.39 7.29
C GLU A 568 -34.11 23.29 6.76
N ASP A 569 -35.12 23.42 7.64
CA ASP A 569 -36.54 23.45 7.24
C ASP A 569 -36.88 24.73 6.45
N PHE A 570 -36.39 25.89 6.89
CA PHE A 570 -36.52 27.13 6.12
C PHE A 570 -35.83 27.03 4.75
N LEU A 571 -34.60 26.51 4.69
CA LEU A 571 -33.88 26.35 3.43
C LEU A 571 -34.60 25.41 2.45
N LYS A 572 -35.21 24.32 2.94
CA LYS A 572 -35.98 23.40 2.09
C LYS A 572 -37.29 24.00 1.57
N ASN A 573 -37.97 24.82 2.36
CA ASN A 573 -39.32 25.30 2.04
C ASN A 573 -39.36 26.71 1.45
N SER A 574 -38.34 27.54 1.68
CA SER A 574 -38.32 28.94 1.24
C SER A 574 -38.16 29.08 -0.28
N GLY A 575 -37.47 28.14 -0.92
CA GLY A 575 -37.10 28.23 -2.34
C GLY A 575 -35.99 29.25 -2.62
N LEU A 576 -35.32 29.77 -1.57
CA LEU A 576 -34.17 30.65 -1.66
C LEU A 576 -32.88 29.83 -1.79
N ASP A 577 -31.92 30.34 -2.56
CA ASP A 577 -30.67 29.63 -2.81
C ASP A 577 -29.81 29.57 -1.54
N ARG A 578 -29.34 28.37 -1.16
CA ARG A 578 -28.59 28.13 0.07
C ARG A 578 -27.33 28.99 0.17
N PHE A 579 -26.58 29.10 -0.93
CA PHE A 579 -25.38 29.93 -1.00
C PHE A 579 -25.69 31.42 -0.75
N TYR A 580 -26.83 31.89 -1.25
CA TYR A 580 -27.28 33.27 -1.02
C TYR A 580 -27.63 33.51 0.45
N ILE A 581 -28.37 32.58 1.07
CA ILE A 581 -28.69 32.64 2.49
C ILE A 581 -27.41 32.63 3.35
N GLU A 582 -26.44 31.78 3.02
CA GLU A 582 -25.17 31.75 3.71
C GLU A 582 -24.38 33.06 3.53
N THR A 583 -24.49 33.73 2.39
CA THR A 583 -23.88 35.05 2.19
C THR A 583 -24.51 36.10 3.11
N ILE A 584 -25.84 36.19 3.18
CA ILE A 584 -26.53 37.16 4.04
C ILE A 584 -26.40 36.84 5.54
N GLU A 585 -26.27 35.56 5.92
CA GLU A 585 -25.95 35.17 7.30
C GLU A 585 -24.57 35.68 7.71
N LYS A 586 -23.59 35.60 6.80
CA LYS A 586 -22.25 36.12 7.04
C LYS A 586 -22.27 37.65 7.20
N GLU A 587 -22.95 38.35 6.29
CA GLU A 587 -23.15 39.81 6.38
C GLU A 587 -23.81 40.19 7.72
N TYR A 588 -24.83 39.45 8.16
CA TYR A 588 -25.51 39.70 9.45
C TYR A 588 -24.59 39.51 10.66
N PHE A 589 -23.76 38.46 10.66
CA PHE A 589 -22.78 38.22 11.73
C PHE A 589 -21.70 39.30 11.77
N GLU A 590 -21.22 39.75 10.60
CA GLU A 590 -20.26 40.85 10.46
C GLU A 590 -20.84 42.18 10.97
N ASP A 591 -22.07 42.54 10.55
CA ASP A 591 -22.75 43.78 10.94
C ASP A 591 -23.08 43.85 12.46
N LYS A 592 -23.29 42.69 13.09
CA LYS A 592 -23.62 42.58 14.53
C LYS A 592 -22.43 42.26 15.42
N GLY A 593 -21.26 41.98 14.84
CA GLY A 593 -20.04 41.64 15.58
C GLY A 593 -20.10 40.27 16.28
N PHE A 594 -20.84 39.31 15.72
CA PHE A 594 -20.89 37.94 16.24
C PHE A 594 -19.67 37.12 15.81
N ASP A 595 -19.31 36.09 16.59
CA ASP A 595 -18.19 35.20 16.28
C ASP A 595 -18.46 34.32 15.04
N SER A 596 -17.50 34.30 14.12
CA SER A 596 -17.52 33.48 12.90
C SER A 596 -17.54 31.98 13.19
N THR A 597 -17.01 31.54 14.34
CA THR A 597 -17.02 30.11 14.71
C THR A 597 -18.43 29.59 15.01
N ALA A 598 -19.30 30.43 15.59
CA ALA A 598 -20.70 30.08 15.84
C ALA A 598 -21.49 29.93 14.54
N LEU A 599 -21.13 30.70 13.50
CA LEU A 599 -21.72 30.59 12.17
C LEU A 599 -21.31 29.29 11.47
N GLU A 600 -20.05 28.88 11.59
CA GLU A 600 -19.57 27.59 11.06
C GLU A 600 -20.23 26.39 11.75
N GLN A 601 -20.46 26.46 13.07
CA GLN A 601 -21.17 25.41 13.82
C GLN A 601 -22.62 25.21 13.35
N ILE A 602 -23.34 26.31 13.10
CA ILE A 602 -24.70 26.28 12.56
C ILE A 602 -24.72 25.73 11.12
N ARG A 603 -23.63 25.90 10.36
CA ARG A 603 -23.50 25.43 8.97
C ARG A 603 -23.09 23.97 8.83
N GLU A 604 -22.16 23.50 9.66
CA GLU A 604 -21.63 22.13 9.60
C GLU A 604 -22.54 21.10 10.26
N GLY A 605 -23.51 21.52 11.08
CA GLY A 605 -24.38 20.57 11.78
C GLY A 605 -23.66 19.78 12.88
N LYS A 606 -22.55 20.32 13.44
CA LYS A 606 -21.82 19.68 14.54
C LYS A 606 -22.38 20.16 15.88
N GLU A 607 -22.89 19.22 16.68
CA GLU A 607 -23.12 19.43 18.10
C GLU A 607 -21.80 19.82 18.78
N LEU A 608 -21.86 20.85 19.63
CA LEU A 608 -20.77 21.18 20.55
C LEU A 608 -20.54 19.97 21.46
N LEU A 609 -19.41 19.29 21.29
CA LEU A 609 -18.82 18.58 22.40
C LEU A 609 -18.54 19.63 23.48
N GLU A 610 -19.25 19.48 24.61
CA GLU A 610 -19.04 20.27 25.81
C GLU A 610 -17.56 20.24 26.18
N VAL A 611 -16.90 21.40 26.10
CA VAL A 611 -15.65 21.60 26.82
C VAL A 611 -16.07 21.91 28.25
N GLU A 612 -16.04 20.89 29.10
CA GLU A 612 -16.15 21.04 30.55
C GLU A 612 -15.08 22.03 31.07
N ARG A 613 -15.48 22.79 32.09
CA ARG A 613 -14.74 23.87 32.76
C ARG A 613 -13.41 23.44 33.37
#